data_AF-F7QUT8-F1
#
_entry.id   AF-F7QUT8-F1
#
_cell.length_a   1.000
_cell.length_b   1.000
_cell.length_c   1.000
_cell.angle_alpha   90.00
_cell.angle_beta   90.00
_cell.angle_gamma   90.00
#
_symmetry.space_group_name_H-M   'P 1'
#
loop_
_entity.id
_entity.type
_entity.pdbx_description
1 polymer ?
#
loop_
_entity_poly.entity_id
_entity_poly.type
_entity_poly.pdbx_seq_one_letter_code
_entity_poly.pdbx_strand_id
1 'polypeptide(L)'
;MARKRMLSREVIETDNFYSLSKDAQALYLHLNLNADDDGFVNNALMTCRMLGVNISVINELVTLGYLIKVNNGVYLIRHWLLNNNKIPNDRYKESIYKEFLDNNIIYDEESENKIYELREPEEQEQDKH
;
A
#
# COMPACT_ATOMS: atom_id res chain seq x y z
N MET A 1 -20.29 5.09 10.47
CA MET A 1 -19.36 6.20 10.75
C MET A 1 -18.42 6.35 9.57
N ALA A 2 -18.21 7.57 9.07
CA ALA A 2 -17.25 7.82 8.00
C ALA A 2 -15.82 7.71 8.54
N ARG A 3 -14.99 6.90 7.89
CA ARG A 3 -13.54 6.83 8.18
C ARG A 3 -12.87 7.94 7.38
N LYS A 4 -12.11 8.81 8.04
CA LYS A 4 -11.31 9.83 7.36
C LYS A 4 -10.01 9.18 6.91
N ARG A 5 -9.73 9.23 5.61
CA ARG A 5 -8.45 8.87 5.02
C ARG A 5 -7.68 10.14 4.68
N MET A 6 -6.38 10.12 4.89
CA MET A 6 -5.46 11.20 4.56
C MET A 6 -4.49 10.75 3.46
N LEU A 7 -3.93 11.73 2.77
CA LEU A 7 -2.93 11.53 1.72
C LEU A 7 -1.78 12.50 2.02
N SER A 8 -0.56 11.99 2.11
CA SER A 8 0.61 12.82 2.34
C SER A 8 1.04 13.51 1.05
N ARG A 9 1.30 14.82 1.15
CA ARG A 9 1.90 15.60 0.06
C ARG A 9 3.29 15.11 -0.32
N GLU A 10 4.02 14.57 0.65
CA GLU A 10 5.35 13.97 0.42
C GLU A 10 5.30 12.73 -0.46
N VAL A 11 4.11 12.20 -0.73
CA VAL A 11 3.89 11.15 -1.72
C VAL A 11 3.33 11.75 -3.00
N ILE A 12 2.20 12.46 -2.91
CA ILE A 12 1.39 12.85 -4.09
C ILE A 12 1.87 14.12 -4.81
N GLU A 13 2.73 14.93 -4.19
CA GLU A 13 3.30 16.14 -4.78
C GLU A 13 4.78 15.95 -5.13
N THR A 14 5.17 14.74 -5.54
CA THR A 14 6.55 14.39 -5.93
C THR A 14 6.68 14.17 -7.44
N ASP A 15 7.88 14.38 -7.98
CA ASP A 15 8.18 14.10 -9.39
C ASP A 15 7.92 12.63 -9.75
N ASN A 16 8.24 11.71 -8.85
CA ASN A 16 7.95 10.29 -9.02
C ASN A 16 6.44 10.04 -9.16
N PHE A 17 5.60 10.69 -8.36
CA PHE A 17 4.15 10.55 -8.48
C PHE A 17 3.62 11.20 -9.77
N TYR A 18 4.14 12.36 -10.15
CA TYR A 18 3.74 13.01 -11.40
C TYR A 18 4.25 12.28 -12.66
N SER A 19 5.25 11.39 -12.53
CA SER A 19 5.70 10.51 -13.61
C SER A 19 4.74 9.35 -13.90
N LEU A 20 3.85 9.02 -12.95
CA LEU A 20 2.79 8.03 -13.15
C LEU A 20 1.80 8.46 -14.22
N SER A 21 1.20 7.49 -14.90
CA SER A 21 0.05 7.75 -15.77
C SER A 21 -1.10 8.39 -14.98
N LYS A 22 -1.94 9.20 -15.64
CA LYS A 22 -3.10 9.85 -14.99
C LYS A 22 -4.05 8.82 -14.35
N ASP A 23 -4.18 7.67 -15.00
CA ASP A 23 -4.97 6.54 -14.51
C ASP A 23 -4.34 5.91 -13.26
N ALA A 24 -3.00 5.75 -13.23
CA ALA A 24 -2.28 5.27 -12.05
C ALA A 24 -2.42 6.24 -10.87
N GLN A 25 -2.29 7.55 -11.12
CA GLN A 25 -2.51 8.58 -10.10
C GLN A 25 -3.94 8.50 -9.54
N ALA A 26 -4.95 8.50 -10.41
CA ALA A 26 -6.36 8.41 -9.98
C ALA A 26 -6.61 7.11 -9.20
N LEU A 27 -6.15 5.97 -9.72
CA LEU A 27 -6.32 4.68 -9.07
C LEU A 27 -5.68 4.67 -7.69
N TYR A 28 -4.42 5.11 -7.55
CA TYR A 28 -3.71 5.15 -6.27
C TYR A 28 -4.45 5.99 -5.21
N LEU A 29 -4.98 7.15 -5.61
CA LEU A 29 -5.76 8.01 -4.71
C LEU A 29 -7.04 7.30 -4.26
N HIS A 30 -7.78 6.67 -5.17
CA HIS A 30 -8.99 5.93 -4.82
C HIS A 30 -8.72 4.69 -3.96
N LEU A 31 -7.61 3.98 -4.18
CA LEU A 31 -7.21 2.85 -3.34
C LEU A 31 -6.92 3.29 -1.90
N ASN A 32 -6.25 4.43 -1.70
CA ASN A 32 -6.02 5.02 -0.38
C ASN A 32 -7.32 5.36 0.37
N LEU A 33 -8.35 5.77 -0.35
CA LEU A 33 -9.66 6.05 0.24
C LEU A 33 -10.40 4.78 0.68
N ASN A 34 -10.13 3.65 0.02
CA ASN A 34 -10.85 2.38 0.19
C ASN A 34 -10.13 1.34 1.04
N ALA A 35 -8.86 1.55 1.37
CA ALA A 35 -8.07 0.61 2.17
C ALA A 35 -8.64 0.41 3.58
N ASP A 36 -8.26 -0.68 4.24
CA ASP A 36 -8.51 -0.90 5.67
C ASP A 36 -7.54 -0.07 6.54
N ASP A 37 -7.47 -0.33 7.85
CA ASP A 37 -6.68 0.53 8.75
C ASP A 37 -5.19 0.19 8.77
N ASP A 38 -4.80 -0.94 8.16
CA ASP A 38 -3.41 -1.35 7.94
C ASP A 38 -2.90 -1.05 6.51
N GLY A 39 -3.79 -0.64 5.61
CA GLY A 39 -3.46 -0.22 4.25
C GLY A 39 -3.71 -1.29 3.19
N PHE A 40 -4.37 -2.39 3.54
CA PHE A 40 -4.73 -3.42 2.57
C PHE A 40 -5.97 -3.03 1.78
N VAL A 41 -5.97 -3.41 0.51
CA VAL A 41 -7.04 -3.16 -0.45
C VAL A 41 -7.39 -4.47 -1.14
N ASN A 42 -8.60 -4.97 -0.90
CA ASN A 42 -9.12 -6.20 -1.49
C ASN A 42 -10.10 -5.97 -2.66
N ASN A 43 -10.33 -4.71 -3.03
CA ASN A 43 -11.29 -4.32 -4.07
C ASN A 43 -10.63 -3.57 -5.24
N ALA A 44 -9.31 -3.68 -5.43
CA ALA A 44 -8.57 -2.95 -6.47
C ALA A 44 -9.13 -3.17 -7.89
N LEU A 45 -9.52 -4.40 -8.22
CA LEU A 45 -10.15 -4.73 -9.51
C LEU A 45 -11.52 -4.05 -9.68
N MET A 46 -12.30 -3.97 -8.60
CA MET A 46 -13.58 -3.26 -8.62
C MET A 46 -13.36 -1.75 -8.76
N THR A 47 -12.36 -1.18 -8.07
CA THR A 47 -11.99 0.22 -8.21
C THR A 47 -11.58 0.56 -9.64
N CYS A 48 -10.78 -0.29 -10.30
CA CYS A 48 -10.45 -0.11 -11.72
C CYS A 48 -11.70 -0.05 -12.61
N ARG A 49 -12.64 -1.00 -12.43
CA ARG A 49 -13.91 -1.02 -13.18
C ARG A 49 -14.74 0.23 -12.95
N MET A 50 -14.84 0.69 -11.70
CA MET A 50 -15.60 1.89 -11.34
C MET A 50 -15.01 3.17 -11.94
N LEU A 51 -13.69 3.23 -12.07
CA LEU A 51 -12.99 4.37 -12.67
C LEU A 51 -12.87 4.28 -14.20
N GLY A 52 -13.21 3.14 -14.81
CA GLY A 52 -12.97 2.88 -16.23
C GLY A 52 -11.48 2.71 -16.57
N VAL A 53 -10.65 2.35 -15.59
CA VAL A 53 -9.21 2.18 -15.72
C VAL A 53 -8.86 0.74 -16.08
N ASN A 54 -7.86 0.54 -16.95
CA ASN A 54 -7.37 -0.79 -17.29
C ASN A 54 -6.69 -1.45 -16.08
N ILE A 55 -6.96 -2.74 -15.85
CA ILE A 55 -6.35 -3.52 -14.76
C ILE A 55 -4.81 -3.53 -14.86
N SER A 56 -4.23 -3.38 -16.05
CA SER A 56 -2.77 -3.29 -16.24
C SER A 56 -2.14 -2.13 -15.49
N VAL A 57 -2.89 -1.07 -15.17
CA VAL A 57 -2.43 0.08 -14.38
C VAL A 57 -2.08 -0.33 -12.94
N ILE A 58 -2.69 -1.41 -12.42
CA ILE A 58 -2.24 -1.97 -11.14
C ILE A 58 -0.80 -2.46 -11.24
N ASN A 59 -0.40 -3.05 -12.36
CA ASN A 59 0.98 -3.51 -12.55
C ASN A 59 1.97 -2.34 -12.63
N GLU A 60 1.56 -1.20 -13.18
CA GLU A 60 2.35 0.04 -13.16
C GLU A 60 2.62 0.45 -11.71
N LEU A 61 1.57 0.55 -10.89
CA LEU A 61 1.69 0.91 -9.47
C LEU A 61 2.52 -0.11 -8.67
N VAL A 62 2.44 -1.40 -8.98
CA VAL A 62 3.29 -2.42 -8.33
C VAL A 62 4.75 -2.28 -8.76
N THR A 63 5.00 -2.14 -10.07
CA THR A 63 6.36 -2.05 -10.63
C THR A 63 7.10 -0.82 -10.14
N LEU A 64 6.39 0.31 -10.01
CA LEU A 64 6.95 1.56 -9.49
C LEU A 64 6.91 1.65 -7.96
N GLY A 65 6.52 0.56 -7.27
CA GLY A 65 6.62 0.45 -5.82
C GLY A 65 5.57 1.27 -5.05
N TYR A 66 4.43 1.63 -5.64
CA TYR A 66 3.31 2.26 -4.93
C TYR A 66 2.42 1.22 -4.23
N LEU A 67 2.36 0.01 -4.78
CA LEU A 67 1.60 -1.12 -4.24
C LEU A 67 2.50 -2.33 -4.04
N ILE A 68 2.31 -3.03 -2.93
CA ILE A 68 2.88 -4.36 -2.69
C ILE A 68 1.81 -5.39 -2.99
N LYS A 69 2.11 -6.36 -3.84
CA LYS A 69 1.19 -7.46 -4.16
C LYS A 69 1.21 -8.49 -3.03
N VAL A 70 0.06 -8.76 -2.44
CA VAL A 70 -0.09 -9.69 -1.31
C VAL A 70 -0.59 -11.04 -1.80
N ASN A 71 -1.72 -11.05 -2.48
CA ASN A 71 -2.29 -12.25 -3.11
C ASN A 71 -3.12 -11.85 -4.35
N ASN A 72 -3.92 -12.78 -4.89
CA ASN A 72 -4.69 -12.51 -6.10
C ASN A 72 -5.85 -11.52 -5.83
N GLY A 73 -5.63 -10.25 -6.16
CA GLY A 73 -6.62 -9.17 -6.01
C GLY A 73 -6.49 -8.37 -4.71
N VAL A 74 -5.55 -8.72 -3.83
CA VAL A 74 -5.23 -7.97 -2.61
C VAL A 74 -3.87 -7.32 -2.74
N TYR A 75 -3.84 -6.03 -2.43
CA TYR A 75 -2.64 -5.19 -2.49
C TYR A 75 -2.50 -4.41 -1.19
N LEU A 76 -1.26 -4.13 -0.80
CA LEU A 76 -0.93 -3.27 0.32
C LEU A 76 -0.39 -1.94 -0.22
N ILE A 77 -0.89 -0.83 0.29
CA ILE A 77 -0.42 0.50 -0.08
C ILE A 77 0.92 0.75 0.60
N ARG A 78 2.00 0.92 -0.18
CA ARG A 78 3.36 1.02 0.37
C ARG A 78 3.52 2.19 1.34
N HIS A 79 2.93 3.34 1.00
CA HIS A 79 3.04 4.58 1.78
C HIS A 79 1.91 4.74 2.80
N TRP A 80 1.26 3.65 3.22
CA TRP A 80 0.07 3.73 4.05
C TRP A 80 0.29 4.45 5.37
N LEU A 81 1.34 4.08 6.11
CA LEU A 81 1.65 4.68 7.40
C LEU A 81 1.96 6.18 7.25
N LEU A 82 2.71 6.57 6.22
CA LEU A 82 2.94 7.97 5.90
C LEU A 82 1.62 8.73 5.60
N ASN A 83 0.71 8.10 4.85
CA ASN A 83 -0.58 8.71 4.51
C ASN A 83 -1.53 8.80 5.71
N ASN A 84 -1.54 7.79 6.59
CA ASN A 84 -2.56 7.59 7.63
C ASN A 84 -1.99 7.32 9.03
N ASN A 85 -0.88 7.97 9.41
CA ASN A 85 -0.25 7.85 10.74
C ASN A 85 -1.10 8.33 11.93
N LYS A 86 -2.27 8.93 11.69
CA LYS A 86 -3.14 9.55 12.72
C LYS A 86 -4.41 8.75 13.02
N ILE A 87 -4.49 7.47 12.64
CA ILE A 87 -5.63 6.63 13.01
C ILE A 87 -5.58 6.39 14.53
N PRO A 88 -6.57 6.85 15.31
CA PRO A 88 -6.56 6.67 16.75
C PRO A 88 -6.80 5.20 17.15
N ASN A 89 -6.10 4.75 18.20
CA ASN A 89 -6.14 3.35 18.66
C ASN A 89 -7.55 2.86 19.03
N ASP A 90 -8.42 3.74 19.55
CA ASP A 90 -9.79 3.41 19.93
C ASP A 90 -10.71 3.10 18.72
N ARG A 91 -10.31 3.53 17.52
CA ARG A 91 -11.05 3.31 16.27
C ARG A 91 -10.34 2.38 15.30
N TYR A 92 -9.09 2.02 15.59
CA TYR A 92 -8.30 1.14 14.77
C TYR A 92 -8.95 -0.24 14.70
N LYS A 93 -9.07 -0.78 13.49
CA LYS A 93 -9.50 -2.15 13.24
C LYS A 93 -8.41 -2.89 12.47
N GLU A 94 -7.86 -3.92 13.10
CA GLU A 94 -6.88 -4.80 12.47
C GLU A 94 -7.38 -5.39 11.15
N SER A 95 -6.46 -5.52 10.20
CA SER A 95 -6.70 -6.20 8.95
C SER A 95 -6.83 -7.71 9.15
N ILE A 96 -7.63 -8.33 8.29
CA ILE A 96 -7.62 -9.79 8.14
C ILE A 96 -6.28 -10.32 7.62
N TYR A 97 -5.41 -9.45 7.08
CA TYR A 97 -4.07 -9.79 6.59
C TYR A 97 -2.96 -9.45 7.60
N LYS A 98 -3.31 -9.26 8.89
CA LYS A 98 -2.35 -8.92 9.95
C LYS A 98 -1.15 -9.86 10.00
N GLU A 99 -1.38 -11.17 9.87
CA GLU A 99 -0.30 -12.17 9.82
C GLU A 99 0.66 -11.95 8.63
N PHE A 100 0.15 -11.56 7.45
CA PHE A 100 1.00 -11.23 6.32
C PHE A 100 1.85 -9.99 6.63
N LEU A 101 1.23 -8.96 7.21
CA LEU A 101 1.91 -7.72 7.60
C LEU A 101 3.07 -8.03 8.57
N ASP A 102 2.81 -8.76 9.64
CA ASP A 102 3.81 -9.01 10.70
C ASP A 102 4.97 -9.91 10.22
N ASN A 103 4.69 -10.85 9.33
CA ASN A 103 5.68 -11.82 8.86
C ASN A 103 6.50 -11.31 7.66
N ASN A 104 5.91 -10.50 6.79
CA ASN A 104 6.50 -10.19 5.48
C ASN A 104 6.79 -8.71 5.29
N ILE A 105 6.31 -7.83 6.15
CA ILE A 105 6.46 -6.39 5.98
C ILE A 105 7.34 -5.83 7.11
N ILE A 106 8.28 -4.99 6.72
CA ILE A 106 9.13 -4.20 7.61
C ILE A 106 8.97 -2.73 7.25
N TYR A 107 9.31 -1.86 8.20
CA TYR A 107 9.44 -0.43 7.99
C TYR A 107 10.36 0.11 9.09
N ASP A 108 11.06 1.20 8.79
CA ASP A 108 11.88 1.89 9.78
C ASP A 108 10.98 2.62 10.80
N GLU A 109 11.01 2.19 12.06
CA GLU A 109 10.23 2.80 13.12
C GLU A 109 10.72 4.19 13.54
N GLU A 110 12.01 4.48 13.32
CA GLU A 110 12.67 5.74 13.66
C GLU A 110 12.51 6.78 12.54
N SER A 111 12.24 6.33 11.31
CA SER A 111 11.94 7.21 10.18
C SER A 111 10.63 7.98 10.38
N GLU A 112 10.67 9.28 10.09
CA GLU A 112 9.47 10.12 9.96
C GLU A 112 8.57 9.61 8.81
N ASN A 113 9.20 9.02 7.79
CA ASN A 113 8.57 8.47 6.61
C ASN A 113 8.49 6.95 6.70
N LYS A 114 7.54 6.47 7.49
CA LYS A 114 7.25 5.04 7.62
C LYS A 114 6.67 4.50 6.33
N ILE A 115 7.49 3.74 5.60
CA ILE A 115 7.15 3.13 4.31
C ILE A 115 7.25 1.62 4.48
N TYR A 116 6.22 0.90 4.06
CA TYR A 116 6.23 -0.56 4.06
C TYR A 116 7.20 -1.11 3.02
N GLU A 117 7.96 -2.13 3.40
CA GLU A 117 8.87 -2.85 2.52
C GLU A 117 8.72 -4.35 2.74
N LEU A 118 8.89 -5.12 1.67
CA LEU A 118 8.91 -6.57 1.79
C LEU A 118 10.20 -6.97 2.51
N ARG A 119 10.06 -7.84 3.53
CA ARG A 119 11.19 -8.49 4.17
C ARG A 119 11.92 -9.31 3.09
N GLU A 120 13.21 -9.06 2.91
CA GLU A 120 14.02 -9.90 2.04
C GLU A 120 14.03 -11.32 2.61
N PRO A 121 13.90 -12.35 1.76
CA PRO A 121 14.08 -13.72 2.23
C PRO A 121 15.51 -13.81 2.79
N GLU A 122 15.64 -14.21 4.05
CA GLU A 122 16.93 -14.58 4.61
C GLU A 122 17.53 -15.62 3.65
N GLU A 123 18.62 -15.26 2.97
CA GLU A 123 19.42 -16.23 2.22
C GLU A 123 19.84 -17.27 3.26
N GLN A 124 19.13 -18.40 3.30
CA GLN A 124 19.57 -19.53 4.10
C GLN A 124 20.95 -19.88 3.56
N GLU A 125 21.99 -19.58 4.34
CA GLU A 125 23.36 -20.02 4.13
C GLU A 125 23.29 -21.51 3.74
N GLN A 126 23.43 -21.79 2.45
CA GLN A 126 23.69 -23.12 1.94
C GLN A 126 25.13 -23.47 2.30
N ASP A 127 25.38 -23.67 3.59
CA ASP A 127 26.61 -24.22 4.10
C ASP A 127 26.30 -25.12 5.29
N LYS A 128 26.25 -26.42 5.01
CA LYS A 128 26.75 -27.56 5.81
C LYS A 128 25.93 -28.83 5.61
N HIS A 129 26.15 -29.53 4.49
CA HIS A 129 26.68 -30.90 4.54
C HIS A 129 27.21 -31.35 3.18
#